data_AF-A0A537SB18-F1
#
_entry.id   AF-A0A537SB18-F1
#
_cell.length_a   1.000
_cell.length_b   1.000
_cell.length_c   1.000
_cell.angle_alpha   90.00
_cell.angle_beta   90.00
_cell.angle_gamma   90.00
#
_symmetry.space_group_name_H-M   'P 1'
#
loop_
_entity.id
_entity.type
_entity.pdbx_description
1 polymer ?
#
loop_
_entity_poly.entity_id
_entity_poly.type
_entity_poly.pdbx_seq_one_letter_code
_entity_poly.pdbx_strand_id
1 'polypeptide(L)'
;HSVFKSLLFFGAGAVLTSTGERDMEHLGGLIHRMPQTAFVFLVGCAAISALPPLNGFVSEWLTFQAILVSPQLPSWGLKLLVPAVGALLALSATLAAACFVKAFGVTFLGRTRTPAAENARETDRFSLAAMFFLAALCLVAGILPGFFIDALAPVMQALVGDRMPVQSNVDWLSIVPIAESRSSYNGLLVFVFMVLSGVLAAWAIHRLASDKLRRAPAWDCGYPEASPATQYTASSFAQPIRRVFGSVMFRAREHVEMPSPGDARPARFSVELHDLVWDALYAPIAGGVGFAADKLNHLQFLTIRQFLSLVFAALVLLLLVLAIWP
;
A
#
# COMPACT_ATOMS: atom_id res chain seq x y z
N HIS A 1 -9.82 -2.78 -0.94
CA HIS A 1 -8.50 -3.02 -0.33
C HIS A 1 -7.95 -4.42 -0.59
N SER A 2 -8.63 -5.48 -0.11
CA SER A 2 -8.18 -6.87 -0.25
C SER A 2 -7.76 -7.22 -1.68
N VAL A 3 -8.61 -6.94 -2.67
CA VAL A 3 -8.36 -7.28 -4.09
C VAL A 3 -7.06 -6.68 -4.64
N PHE A 4 -6.87 -5.35 -4.56
CA PHE A 4 -5.67 -4.71 -5.11
C PHE A 4 -4.41 -5.04 -4.30
N LYS A 5 -4.53 -5.24 -2.98
CA LYS A 5 -3.38 -5.65 -2.16
C LYS A 5 -2.94 -7.06 -2.52
N SER A 6 -3.88 -7.98 -2.67
CA SER A 6 -3.58 -9.33 -3.15
C SER A 6 -2.88 -9.27 -4.50
N LEU A 7 -3.39 -8.48 -5.46
CA LEU A 7 -2.75 -8.29 -6.77
C LEU A 7 -1.29 -7.83 -6.65
N LEU A 8 -1.04 -6.82 -5.82
CA LEU A 8 0.31 -6.29 -5.59
C LEU A 8 1.23 -7.32 -4.92
N PHE A 9 0.73 -8.10 -3.96
CA PHE A 9 1.51 -9.17 -3.33
C PHE A 9 1.81 -10.32 -4.29
N PHE A 10 0.85 -10.72 -5.13
CA PHE A 10 1.09 -11.70 -6.18
C PHE A 10 2.17 -11.19 -7.15
N GLY A 11 2.12 -9.92 -7.54
CA GLY A 11 3.13 -9.36 -8.44
C GLY A 11 4.51 -9.19 -7.79
N ALA A 12 4.58 -8.80 -6.52
CA ALA A 12 5.83 -8.80 -5.77
C ALA A 12 6.40 -10.23 -5.63
N GLY A 13 5.53 -11.22 -5.41
CA GLY A 13 5.89 -12.64 -5.38
C GLY A 13 6.39 -13.15 -6.74
N ALA A 14 5.77 -12.73 -7.84
CA ALA A 14 6.21 -13.05 -9.20
C ALA A 14 7.61 -12.48 -9.49
N VAL A 15 7.85 -11.22 -9.10
CA VAL A 15 9.18 -10.60 -9.20
C VAL A 15 10.20 -11.38 -8.38
N LEU A 16 9.90 -11.64 -7.10
CA LEU A 16 10.81 -12.37 -6.21
C LEU A 16 11.11 -13.79 -6.72
N THR A 17 10.11 -14.49 -7.25
CA THR A 17 10.29 -15.85 -7.78
C THR A 17 11.15 -15.83 -9.04
N SER A 18 11.01 -14.81 -9.88
CA SER A 18 11.79 -14.71 -11.11
C SER A 18 13.21 -14.19 -10.90
N THR A 19 13.45 -13.29 -9.95
CA THR A 19 14.76 -12.64 -9.76
C THR A 19 15.52 -13.18 -8.56
N GLY A 20 14.84 -13.74 -7.56
CA GLY A 20 15.42 -14.05 -6.25
C GLY A 20 15.74 -12.82 -5.39
N GLU A 21 15.49 -11.61 -5.89
CA GLU A 21 15.85 -10.36 -5.24
C GLU A 21 14.66 -9.77 -4.46
N ARG A 22 14.93 -9.35 -3.22
CA ARG A 22 13.96 -8.62 -2.37
C ARG A 22 14.26 -7.13 -2.30
N ASP A 23 15.51 -6.74 -2.58
CA ASP A 23 15.92 -5.36 -2.54
C ASP A 23 15.59 -4.65 -3.85
N MET A 24 14.78 -3.60 -3.77
CA MET A 24 14.46 -2.75 -4.93
C MET A 24 15.70 -2.12 -5.55
N GLU A 25 16.77 -1.92 -4.78
CA GLU A 25 18.00 -1.33 -5.30
C GLU A 25 18.73 -2.23 -6.30
N HIS A 26 18.46 -3.54 -6.26
CA HIS A 26 19.02 -4.53 -7.18
C HIS A 26 18.11 -4.82 -8.39
N LEU A 27 16.92 -4.24 -8.43
CA LEU A 27 15.93 -4.41 -9.50
C LEU A 27 15.99 -3.25 -10.50
N GLY A 28 15.17 -3.32 -11.55
CA GLY A 28 15.07 -2.29 -12.58
C GLY A 28 14.85 -2.88 -13.97
N GLY A 29 14.18 -2.14 -14.84
CA GLY A 29 13.96 -2.51 -16.25
C GLY A 29 13.11 -3.78 -16.48
N LEU A 30 12.43 -4.29 -15.44
CA LEU A 30 11.66 -5.53 -15.54
C LEU A 30 10.47 -5.44 -16.50
N ILE A 31 10.00 -4.24 -16.87
CA ILE A 31 8.91 -4.07 -17.85
C ILE A 31 9.19 -4.76 -19.19
N HIS A 32 10.46 -4.90 -19.56
CA HIS A 32 10.85 -5.58 -20.80
C HIS A 32 10.97 -7.10 -20.66
N ARG A 33 11.21 -7.59 -19.44
CA ARG A 33 11.41 -9.02 -19.14
C ARG A 33 10.13 -9.71 -18.67
N MET A 34 9.28 -8.98 -17.97
CA MET A 34 8.00 -9.41 -17.40
C MET A 34 6.88 -8.41 -17.75
N PRO A 35 6.60 -8.16 -19.05
CA PRO A 35 5.67 -7.11 -19.48
C PRO A 35 4.24 -7.32 -18.97
N GLN A 36 3.80 -8.59 -18.84
CA GLN A 36 2.46 -8.88 -18.36
C GLN A 36 2.37 -8.60 -16.87
N THR A 37 3.30 -9.13 -16.07
CA THR A 37 3.39 -8.83 -14.62
C THR A 37 3.50 -7.33 -14.38
N ALA A 38 4.33 -6.61 -15.16
CA ALA A 38 4.47 -5.16 -15.04
C ALA A 38 3.13 -4.44 -15.29
N PHE A 39 2.39 -4.82 -16.33
CA PHE A 39 1.08 -4.23 -16.63
C PHE A 39 0.08 -4.44 -15.50
N VAL A 40 -0.11 -5.68 -15.03
CA VAL A 40 -1.08 -5.96 -13.96
C VAL A 40 -0.64 -5.38 -12.61
N PHE A 41 0.66 -5.32 -12.32
CA PHE A 41 1.18 -4.63 -11.14
C PHE A 41 0.92 -3.12 -11.21
N LEU A 42 1.07 -2.50 -12.39
CA LEU A 42 0.73 -1.09 -12.60
C LEU A 42 -0.76 -0.83 -12.36
N VAL A 43 -1.66 -1.72 -12.80
CA VAL A 43 -3.09 -1.63 -12.46
C VAL A 43 -3.30 -1.71 -10.94
N GLY A 44 -2.58 -2.59 -10.25
CA GLY A 44 -2.56 -2.64 -8.78
C GLY A 44 -2.08 -1.33 -8.15
N CYS A 45 -0.99 -0.74 -8.65
CA CYS A 45 -0.45 0.54 -8.20
C CYS A 45 -1.44 1.69 -8.41
N ALA A 46 -2.12 1.72 -9.55
CA ALA A 46 -3.16 2.71 -9.84
C ALA A 46 -4.38 2.53 -8.91
N ALA A 47 -4.76 1.28 -8.63
CA ALA A 47 -5.88 0.98 -7.74
C ALA A 47 -5.59 1.40 -6.30
N ILE A 48 -4.42 1.06 -5.76
CA ILE A 48 -4.05 1.44 -4.38
C ILE A 48 -3.79 2.95 -4.23
N SER A 49 -3.45 3.64 -5.33
CA SER A 49 -3.28 5.10 -5.36
C SER A 49 -4.59 5.84 -5.62
N ALA A 50 -5.73 5.14 -5.49
CA ALA A 50 -7.07 5.67 -5.66
C ALA A 50 -7.28 6.42 -6.99
N LEU A 51 -6.77 5.90 -8.10
CA LEU A 51 -7.03 6.48 -9.42
C LEU A 51 -8.35 5.95 -10.01
N PRO A 52 -9.24 6.82 -10.52
CA PRO A 52 -10.35 6.39 -11.36
C PRO A 52 -9.81 5.63 -12.59
N PRO A 53 -10.51 4.58 -13.08
CA PRO A 53 -11.83 4.08 -12.70
C PRO A 53 -11.77 2.88 -11.72
N LEU A 54 -10.74 2.75 -10.89
CA LEU A 54 -10.47 1.52 -10.12
C LEU A 54 -11.17 1.54 -8.74
N ASN A 55 -11.37 0.35 -8.17
CA ASN A 55 -12.05 0.16 -6.88
C ASN A 55 -11.47 0.94 -5.69
N GLY A 56 -10.18 1.24 -5.68
CA GLY A 56 -9.57 2.04 -4.62
C GLY A 56 -10.10 3.46 -4.57
N PHE A 57 -10.35 4.08 -5.74
CA PHE A 57 -10.97 5.40 -5.82
C PHE A 57 -12.37 5.39 -5.20
N VAL A 58 -13.20 4.42 -5.56
CA VAL A 58 -14.56 4.29 -5.00
C VAL A 58 -14.53 4.13 -3.48
N SER A 59 -13.62 3.29 -2.97
CA SER A 59 -13.51 3.01 -1.54
C SER A 59 -13.12 4.26 -0.74
N GLU A 60 -12.11 5.00 -1.21
CA GLU A 60 -11.70 6.26 -0.58
C GLU A 60 -12.76 7.35 -0.75
N TRP A 61 -13.39 7.45 -1.91
CA TRP A 61 -14.48 8.40 -2.15
C TRP A 61 -15.63 8.20 -1.16
N LEU A 62 -16.09 6.97 -0.95
CA LEU A 62 -17.13 6.66 0.04
C LEU A 62 -16.71 7.04 1.46
N THR A 63 -15.43 6.83 1.81
CA THR A 63 -14.88 7.22 3.11
C THR A 63 -14.88 8.75 3.26
N PHE A 64 -14.46 9.49 2.23
CA PHE A 64 -14.52 10.95 2.24
C PHE A 64 -15.95 11.47 2.31
N GLN A 65 -16.91 10.83 1.63
CA GLN A 65 -18.33 11.19 1.72
C GLN A 65 -18.85 11.03 3.16
N ALA A 66 -18.50 9.95 3.85
CA ALA A 66 -18.85 9.77 5.26
C ALA A 66 -18.26 10.87 6.16
N ILE A 67 -17.03 11.29 5.89
CA ILE A 67 -16.35 12.39 6.61
C ILE A 67 -17.03 13.73 6.32
N LEU A 68 -17.43 14.00 5.08
CA LEU A 68 -18.06 15.27 4.69
C LEU A 68 -19.48 15.45 5.28
N VAL A 69 -20.14 14.37 5.69
CA VAL A 69 -21.44 14.40 6.39
C VAL A 69 -21.29 14.69 7.88
N SER A 70 -20.07 14.65 8.43
CA SER A 70 -19.78 14.88 9.85
C SER A 70 -20.34 16.16 10.49
N PRO A 71 -20.60 17.29 9.78
CA PRO A 71 -21.25 18.45 10.39
C PRO A 71 -22.65 18.16 10.97
N GLN A 72 -23.29 17.06 10.54
CA GLN A 72 -24.59 16.60 11.05
C GLN A 72 -24.49 15.92 12.43
N LEU A 73 -23.26 15.61 12.90
CA LEU A 73 -23.07 14.99 14.21
C LEU A 73 -23.41 15.95 15.35
N PRO A 74 -23.99 15.46 16.46
CA PRO A 74 -24.48 16.31 17.54
C PRO A 74 -23.36 16.97 18.38
N SER A 75 -22.14 16.41 18.41
CA SER A 75 -21.05 16.91 19.26
C SER A 75 -20.04 17.78 18.51
N TRP A 76 -19.70 18.93 19.11
CA TRP A 76 -18.75 19.88 18.51
C TRP A 76 -17.33 19.30 18.33
N GLY A 77 -16.90 18.45 19.27
CA GLY A 77 -15.62 17.76 19.18
C GLY A 77 -15.52 16.88 17.92
N LEU A 78 -16.57 16.12 17.59
CA LEU A 78 -16.58 15.28 16.39
C LEU A 78 -16.62 16.11 15.10
N LYS A 79 -17.29 17.28 15.11
CA LYS A 79 -17.31 18.20 13.96
C LYS A 79 -15.93 18.72 13.58
N LEU A 80 -15.00 18.81 14.53
CA LEU A 80 -13.61 19.22 14.27
C LEU A 80 -12.70 18.01 14.01
N LEU A 81 -12.86 16.94 14.79
CA LEU A 81 -12.01 15.76 14.72
C LEU A 81 -12.16 15.03 13.38
N VAL A 82 -13.39 14.86 12.89
CA VAL A 82 -13.66 14.05 11.69
C VAL A 82 -13.04 14.67 10.42
N PRO A 83 -13.17 16.00 10.14
CA PRO A 83 -12.44 16.62 9.05
C PRO A 83 -10.91 16.55 9.20
N ALA A 84 -10.39 16.66 10.42
CA ALA A 84 -8.95 16.51 10.67
C ALA A 84 -8.46 15.09 10.31
N VAL A 85 -9.23 14.06 10.66
CA VAL A 85 -8.97 12.67 10.21
C VAL A 85 -9.06 12.56 8.69
N GLY A 86 -10.00 13.26 8.05
CA GLY A 86 -10.07 13.34 6.59
C GLY A 86 -8.82 13.96 5.94
N ALA A 87 -8.28 15.02 6.53
CA ALA A 87 -7.02 15.61 6.05
C ALA A 87 -5.84 14.63 6.20
N LEU A 88 -5.77 13.89 7.32
CA LEU A 88 -4.76 12.84 7.51
C LEU A 88 -4.94 11.68 6.53
N LEU A 89 -6.17 11.29 6.22
CA LEU A 89 -6.49 10.27 5.21
C LEU A 89 -6.02 10.73 3.82
N ALA A 90 -6.28 11.98 3.43
CA ALA A 90 -5.82 12.53 2.15
C ALA A 90 -4.29 12.60 2.06
N LEU A 91 -3.63 12.98 3.15
CA LEU A 91 -2.16 12.94 3.24
C LEU A 91 -1.63 11.51 3.09
N SER A 92 -2.28 10.53 3.75
CA SER A 92 -1.94 9.12 3.65
C SER A 92 -2.09 8.59 2.22
N ALA A 93 -3.19 8.92 1.54
CA ALA A 93 -3.41 8.55 0.14
C ALA A 93 -2.32 9.13 -0.78
N THR A 94 -1.91 10.39 -0.54
CA THR A 94 -0.83 11.04 -1.31
C THR A 94 0.51 10.33 -1.09
N LEU A 95 0.85 9.99 0.16
CA LEU A 95 2.08 9.25 0.49
C LEU A 95 2.05 7.82 -0.08
N ALA A 96 0.89 7.17 -0.08
CA ALA A 96 0.69 5.88 -0.72
C ALA A 96 0.97 5.96 -2.22
N ALA A 97 0.41 6.97 -2.92
CA ALA A 97 0.68 7.20 -4.32
C ALA A 97 2.18 7.40 -4.59
N ALA A 98 2.86 8.25 -3.82
CA ALA A 98 4.31 8.45 -3.94
C ALA A 98 5.10 7.14 -3.73
N CYS A 99 4.68 6.31 -2.76
CA CYS A 99 5.28 5.01 -2.50
C CYS A 99 5.10 4.03 -3.67
N PHE A 100 3.92 3.97 -4.29
CA PHE A 100 3.67 3.06 -5.40
C PHE A 100 4.23 3.56 -6.74
N VAL A 101 4.37 4.88 -6.92
CA VAL A 101 5.18 5.45 -8.01
C VAL A 101 6.64 5.02 -7.85
N LYS A 102 7.20 5.08 -6.64
CA LYS A 102 8.55 4.57 -6.36
C LYS A 102 8.64 3.06 -6.62
N ALA A 103 7.69 2.29 -6.11
CA ALA A 103 7.64 0.83 -6.27
C ALA A 103 7.65 0.44 -7.74
N PHE A 104 6.76 1.01 -8.53
CA PHE A 104 6.70 0.70 -9.96
C PHE A 104 7.93 1.25 -10.71
N GLY A 105 8.29 2.51 -10.46
CA GLY A 105 9.33 3.21 -11.19
C GLY A 105 10.72 2.61 -11.00
N VAL A 106 11.09 2.24 -9.77
CA VAL A 106 12.42 1.68 -9.50
C VAL A 106 12.51 0.21 -9.92
N THR A 107 11.43 -0.56 -9.75
CA THR A 107 11.45 -2.01 -10.03
C THR A 107 11.25 -2.35 -11.50
N PHE A 108 10.32 -1.68 -12.19
CA PHE A 108 9.93 -2.05 -13.56
C PHE A 108 10.50 -1.14 -14.64
N LEU A 109 10.69 0.15 -14.35
CA LEU A 109 11.23 1.12 -15.30
C LEU A 109 12.76 1.23 -15.17
N GLY A 110 13.39 2.03 -16.02
CA GLY A 110 14.85 2.20 -16.04
C GLY A 110 15.58 1.05 -16.71
N ARG A 111 16.83 0.83 -16.31
CA ARG A 111 17.71 -0.24 -16.82
C ARG A 111 17.83 -1.34 -15.76
N THR A 112 18.10 -2.56 -16.21
CA THR A 112 18.42 -3.68 -15.34
C THR A 112 19.72 -3.42 -14.58
N ARG A 113 19.69 -3.53 -13.25
CA ARG A 113 20.84 -3.25 -12.39
C ARG A 113 21.69 -4.48 -12.08
N THR A 114 21.08 -5.66 -12.10
CA THR A 114 21.73 -6.93 -11.77
C THR A 114 21.50 -7.97 -12.86
N PRO A 115 22.40 -8.98 -12.97
CA PRO A 115 22.18 -10.12 -13.85
C PRO A 115 20.90 -10.90 -13.53
N ALA A 116 20.47 -10.89 -12.26
CA ALA A 116 19.20 -11.49 -11.83
C ALA A 116 17.99 -10.78 -12.46
N ALA A 117 17.95 -9.44 -12.43
CA ALA A 117 16.91 -8.65 -13.08
C ALA A 117 16.97 -8.78 -14.62
N GLU A 118 18.17 -8.88 -15.18
CA GLU A 118 18.34 -9.07 -16.62
C GLU A 118 17.85 -10.44 -17.09
N ASN A 119 18.12 -11.51 -16.34
CA ASN A 119 17.69 -12.86 -16.72
C ASN A 119 16.27 -13.21 -16.26
N ALA A 120 15.54 -12.25 -15.69
CA ALA A 120 14.16 -12.41 -15.29
C ALA A 120 13.29 -12.88 -16.46
N ARG A 121 12.27 -13.66 -16.14
CA ARG A 121 11.30 -14.19 -17.10
C ARG A 121 9.91 -14.05 -16.51
N GLU A 122 8.94 -13.93 -17.41
CA GLU A 122 7.54 -13.91 -17.04
C GLU A 122 7.17 -15.15 -16.19
N THR A 123 6.28 -14.93 -15.22
CA THR A 123 5.81 -15.96 -14.30
C THR A 123 4.89 -16.96 -15.01
N ASP A 124 4.61 -18.10 -14.36
CA ASP A 124 3.74 -19.14 -14.91
C ASP A 124 2.33 -18.62 -15.23
N ARG A 125 1.65 -19.33 -16.13
CA ARG A 125 0.33 -18.91 -16.66
C ARG A 125 -0.76 -18.87 -15.59
N PHE A 126 -0.70 -19.70 -14.56
CA PHE A 126 -1.74 -19.75 -13.52
C PHE A 126 -1.62 -18.55 -12.59
N SER A 127 -0.39 -18.22 -12.18
CA SER A 127 -0.12 -17.01 -11.40
C SER A 127 -0.50 -15.74 -12.17
N LEU A 128 -0.17 -15.66 -13.46
CA LEU A 128 -0.62 -14.55 -14.31
C LEU A 128 -2.15 -14.48 -14.41
N ALA A 129 -2.83 -15.60 -14.62
CA ALA A 129 -4.29 -15.64 -14.69
C ALA A 129 -4.92 -15.15 -13.37
N ALA A 130 -4.38 -15.54 -12.21
CA ALA A 130 -4.81 -15.04 -10.91
C ALA A 130 -4.63 -13.52 -10.79
N MET A 131 -3.50 -12.99 -11.26
CA MET A 131 -3.26 -11.55 -11.26
C MET A 131 -4.20 -10.78 -12.19
N PHE A 132 -4.40 -11.25 -13.42
CA PHE A 132 -5.35 -10.64 -14.35
C PHE A 132 -6.79 -10.70 -13.83
N PHE A 133 -7.18 -11.80 -13.18
CA PHE A 133 -8.47 -11.91 -12.53
C PHE A 133 -8.65 -10.85 -11.42
N LEU A 134 -7.65 -10.68 -10.55
CA LEU A 134 -7.68 -9.65 -9.50
C LEU A 134 -7.68 -8.23 -10.09
N ALA A 135 -6.92 -7.99 -11.15
CA ALA A 135 -6.90 -6.70 -11.85
C ALA A 135 -8.26 -6.38 -12.48
N ALA A 136 -8.89 -7.38 -13.13
CA ALA A 136 -10.24 -7.27 -13.67
C ALA A 136 -11.26 -6.99 -12.56
N LEU A 137 -11.16 -7.66 -11.41
CA LEU A 137 -12.04 -7.42 -10.27
C LEU A 137 -11.87 -5.99 -9.71
N CYS A 138 -10.64 -5.46 -9.66
CA CYS A 138 -10.41 -4.05 -9.31
C CYS A 138 -11.10 -3.08 -10.28
N LEU A 139 -11.06 -3.37 -11.58
CA LEU A 139 -11.70 -2.55 -12.60
C LEU A 139 -13.23 -2.65 -12.54
N VAL A 140 -13.78 -3.86 -12.49
CA VAL A 140 -15.23 -4.10 -12.43
C VAL A 140 -15.83 -3.48 -11.17
N ALA A 141 -15.19 -3.63 -10.01
CA ALA A 141 -15.65 -3.00 -8.77
C ALA A 141 -15.52 -1.47 -8.75
N GLY A 142 -14.68 -0.89 -9.61
CA GLY A 142 -14.57 0.57 -9.77
C GLY A 142 -15.57 1.15 -10.79
N ILE A 143 -15.83 0.43 -11.89
CA ILE A 143 -16.81 0.83 -12.92
C ILE A 143 -18.24 0.61 -12.44
N LEU A 144 -18.50 -0.52 -11.77
CA LEU A 144 -19.83 -0.95 -11.32
C LEU A 144 -19.91 -1.09 -9.78
N PRO A 145 -19.63 -0.02 -9.02
CA PRO A 145 -19.57 -0.12 -7.56
C PRO A 145 -20.91 -0.43 -6.91
N GLY A 146 -22.03 -0.04 -7.53
CA GLY A 146 -23.38 -0.25 -6.98
C GLY A 146 -23.69 -1.72 -6.67
N PHE A 147 -23.32 -2.67 -7.56
CA PHE A 147 -23.55 -4.10 -7.31
C PHE A 147 -22.78 -4.63 -6.10
N PHE A 148 -21.56 -4.14 -5.87
CA PHE A 148 -20.76 -4.55 -4.71
C PHE A 148 -21.30 -3.95 -3.42
N ILE A 149 -21.78 -2.70 -3.45
CA ILE A 149 -22.41 -2.05 -2.29
C ILE A 149 -23.70 -2.79 -1.92
N ASP A 150 -24.56 -3.08 -2.89
CA ASP A 150 -25.82 -3.79 -2.67
C ASP A 150 -25.58 -5.23 -2.15
N ALA A 151 -24.55 -5.92 -2.66
CA ALA A 151 -24.17 -7.24 -2.17
C ALA A 151 -23.68 -7.22 -0.71
N LEU A 152 -23.07 -6.11 -0.26
CA LEU A 152 -22.62 -5.93 1.12
C LEU A 152 -23.73 -5.42 2.06
N ALA A 153 -24.84 -4.91 1.51
CA ALA A 153 -25.92 -4.30 2.29
C ALA A 153 -26.52 -5.21 3.38
N PRO A 154 -26.73 -6.54 3.18
CA PRO A 154 -27.24 -7.41 4.24
C PRO A 154 -26.30 -7.53 5.44
N VAL A 155 -24.99 -7.52 5.18
CA VAL A 155 -23.96 -7.57 6.24
C VAL A 155 -24.00 -6.26 7.04
N MET A 156 -24.13 -5.13 6.36
CA MET A 156 -24.23 -3.84 7.04
C MET A 156 -25.49 -3.71 7.89
N GLN A 157 -26.63 -4.19 7.37
CA GLN A 157 -27.88 -4.23 8.12
C GLN A 157 -27.76 -5.07 9.39
N ALA A 158 -27.07 -6.21 9.33
CA ALA A 158 -26.87 -7.08 10.49
C ALA A 158 -25.92 -6.47 11.55
N LEU A 159 -24.90 -5.72 11.12
CA LEU A 159 -23.88 -5.15 12.02
C LEU A 159 -24.28 -3.81 12.64
N VAL A 160 -24.93 -2.94 11.87
CA VAL A 160 -25.18 -1.54 12.25
C VAL A 160 -26.68 -1.24 12.34
N GLY A 161 -27.55 -2.13 11.86
CA GLY A 161 -29.00 -1.92 11.84
C GLY A 161 -29.48 -0.97 10.74
N ASP A 162 -28.58 -0.55 9.84
CA ASP A 162 -28.88 0.36 8.74
C ASP A 162 -28.06 0.00 7.49
N ARG A 163 -28.51 0.49 6.34
CA ARG A 163 -27.85 0.27 5.04
C ARG A 163 -28.02 1.47 4.12
N MET A 164 -27.09 1.61 3.18
CA MET A 164 -27.25 2.57 2.09
C MET A 164 -28.49 2.22 1.24
N PRO A 165 -29.15 3.21 0.61
CA PRO A 165 -30.18 2.96 -0.39
C PRO A 165 -29.69 1.98 -1.46
N VAL A 166 -30.59 1.20 -2.06
CA VAL A 166 -30.25 0.25 -3.12
C VAL A 166 -29.70 1.02 -4.32
N GLN A 167 -28.43 0.79 -4.65
CA GLN A 167 -27.69 1.56 -5.65
C GLN A 167 -27.97 1.05 -7.08
N SER A 168 -28.34 -0.21 -7.25
CA SER A 168 -28.66 -0.80 -8.57
C SER A 168 -29.89 -0.18 -9.25
N ASN A 169 -30.79 0.45 -8.50
CA ASN A 169 -31.96 1.15 -9.03
C ASN A 169 -31.67 2.61 -9.40
N VAL A 170 -30.46 3.11 -9.16
CA VAL A 170 -30.08 4.48 -9.52
C VAL A 170 -29.71 4.51 -11.00
N ASP A 171 -30.27 5.48 -11.72
CA ASP A 171 -30.05 5.61 -13.16
C ASP A 171 -28.56 5.72 -13.52
N TRP A 172 -28.24 5.19 -14.70
CA TRP A 172 -26.89 5.17 -15.28
C TRP A 172 -25.84 4.41 -14.46
N LEU A 173 -26.21 3.51 -13.54
CA LEU A 173 -25.28 2.77 -12.68
C LEU A 173 -24.45 3.71 -11.79
N SER A 174 -25.03 4.85 -11.45
CA SER A 174 -24.42 5.83 -10.55
C SER A 174 -24.52 5.36 -9.11
N ILE A 175 -23.59 5.80 -8.26
CA ILE A 175 -23.74 5.71 -6.81
C ILE A 175 -24.12 7.07 -6.27
N VAL A 176 -25.13 7.09 -5.40
CA VAL A 176 -25.62 8.29 -4.71
C VAL A 176 -25.57 8.00 -3.22
N PRO A 177 -24.47 8.34 -2.55
CA PRO A 177 -24.29 7.99 -1.14
C PRO A 177 -25.20 8.79 -0.20
N ILE A 178 -25.53 10.05 -0.53
CA ILE A 178 -26.20 10.99 0.38
C ILE A 178 -27.32 11.76 -0.33
N ALA A 179 -27.01 12.45 -1.43
CA ALA A 179 -28.00 13.14 -2.27
C ALA A 179 -27.47 13.27 -3.70
N GLU A 180 -28.35 13.14 -4.69
CA GLU A 180 -27.98 13.19 -6.13
C GLU A 180 -27.23 14.46 -6.51
N SER A 181 -27.60 15.58 -5.89
CA SER A 181 -27.06 16.92 -6.18
C SER A 181 -25.69 17.21 -5.56
N ARG A 182 -25.18 16.38 -4.64
CA ARG A 182 -23.93 16.67 -3.90
C ARG A 182 -22.88 15.57 -3.94
N SER A 183 -23.27 14.32 -4.17
CA SER A 183 -22.38 13.18 -3.92
C SER A 183 -22.44 12.08 -4.98
N SER A 184 -23.06 12.33 -6.13
CA SER A 184 -23.17 11.32 -7.19
C SER A 184 -21.81 11.02 -7.84
N TYR A 185 -21.48 9.74 -7.98
CA TYR A 185 -20.33 9.28 -8.76
C TYR A 185 -20.78 8.21 -9.75
N ASN A 186 -20.34 8.31 -11.00
CA ASN A 186 -20.66 7.33 -12.02
C ASN A 186 -19.38 6.74 -12.61
N GLY A 187 -19.03 5.53 -12.14
CA GLY A 187 -17.81 4.83 -12.55
C GLY A 187 -17.79 4.52 -14.05
N LEU A 188 -18.95 4.17 -14.63
CA LEU A 188 -19.08 3.87 -16.05
C LEU A 188 -18.83 5.11 -16.92
N LEU A 189 -19.45 6.24 -16.59
CA LEU A 189 -19.24 7.49 -17.33
C LEU A 189 -17.79 7.97 -17.23
N VAL A 190 -17.18 7.89 -16.05
CA VAL A 190 -15.76 8.23 -15.88
C VAL A 190 -14.88 7.31 -16.71
N PHE A 191 -15.14 6.01 -16.71
CA PHE A 191 -14.40 5.07 -17.56
C PHE A 191 -14.57 5.37 -19.05
N VAL A 192 -15.80 5.56 -19.52
CA VAL A 192 -16.09 5.90 -20.93
C VAL A 192 -15.42 7.21 -21.31
N PHE A 193 -15.49 8.25 -20.46
CA PHE A 193 -14.82 9.52 -20.69
C PHE A 193 -13.30 9.37 -20.80
N MET A 194 -12.67 8.58 -19.92
CA MET A 194 -11.24 8.32 -19.96
C MET A 194 -10.83 7.56 -21.22
N VAL A 195 -11.58 6.53 -21.62
CA VAL A 195 -11.33 5.77 -22.84
C VAL A 195 -11.50 6.65 -24.08
N LEU A 196 -12.59 7.41 -24.18
CA LEU A 196 -12.85 8.32 -25.30
C LEU A 196 -11.77 9.40 -25.39
N SER A 197 -11.41 10.04 -24.27
CA SER A 197 -10.37 11.07 -24.23
C SER A 197 -9.00 10.49 -24.61
N GLY A 198 -8.67 9.30 -24.11
CA GLY A 198 -7.43 8.61 -24.45
C GLY A 198 -7.35 8.19 -25.92
N VAL A 199 -8.43 7.63 -26.48
CA VAL A 199 -8.52 7.27 -27.90
C VAL A 199 -8.46 8.52 -28.78
N LEU A 200 -9.16 9.59 -28.42
CA LEU A 200 -9.12 10.86 -29.15
C LEU A 200 -7.73 11.48 -29.13
N ALA A 201 -7.06 11.47 -27.97
CA ALA A 201 -5.70 11.95 -27.84
C ALA A 201 -4.73 11.11 -28.68
N ALA A 202 -4.81 9.78 -28.63
CA ALA A 202 -4.01 8.89 -29.45
C ALA A 202 -4.26 9.14 -30.94
N TRP A 203 -5.52 9.25 -31.36
CA TRP A 203 -5.90 9.56 -32.73
C TRP A 203 -5.36 10.92 -33.19
N ALA A 204 -5.48 11.95 -32.36
CA ALA A 204 -4.97 13.29 -32.64
C ALA A 204 -3.45 13.29 -32.77
N ILE A 205 -2.74 12.59 -31.89
CA ILE A 205 -1.28 12.42 -31.97
C ILE A 205 -0.92 11.70 -33.27
N HIS A 206 -1.55 10.57 -33.59
CA HIS A 206 -1.25 9.82 -34.81
C HIS A 206 -1.58 10.58 -36.10
N ARG A 207 -2.56 11.49 -36.07
CA ARG A 207 -2.97 12.27 -37.25
C ARG A 207 -2.20 13.59 -37.41
N LEU A 208 -1.89 14.28 -36.31
CA LEU A 208 -1.31 15.62 -36.31
C LEU A 208 0.20 15.62 -36.06
N ALA A 209 0.74 14.60 -35.37
CA ALA A 209 2.16 14.53 -35.11
C ALA A 209 2.92 14.03 -36.35
N SER A 210 4.20 14.40 -36.42
CA SER A 210 5.11 13.90 -37.44
C SER A 210 5.25 12.38 -37.34
N ASP A 211 4.99 11.69 -38.45
CA ASP A 211 5.25 10.26 -38.65
C ASP A 211 6.75 9.94 -38.83
N LYS A 212 7.57 10.97 -39.07
CA LYS A 212 9.03 10.83 -39.19
C LYS A 212 9.65 10.35 -37.87
N LEU A 213 9.96 9.06 -37.83
CA LEU A 213 10.63 8.42 -36.71
C LEU A 213 12.15 8.62 -36.82
N ARG A 214 12.74 9.39 -35.90
CA ARG A 214 14.20 9.51 -35.77
C ARG A 214 14.69 8.59 -34.65
N ARG A 215 15.50 7.59 -35.01
CA ARG A 215 16.25 6.81 -34.01
C ARG A 215 17.51 7.59 -33.63
N ALA A 216 17.58 8.01 -32.38
CA ALA A 216 18.76 8.62 -31.79
C ALA A 216 18.98 7.99 -30.41
N PRO A 217 20.22 8.05 -29.88
CA PRO A 217 20.44 7.75 -28.47
C PRO A 217 19.48 8.57 -27.60
N ALA A 218 18.97 7.96 -26.53
CA ALA A 218 18.20 8.70 -25.54
C ALA A 218 19.07 9.83 -24.96
N TRP A 219 18.47 10.98 -24.68
CA TRP A 219 19.17 12.06 -24.00
C TRP A 219 19.69 11.56 -22.65
N ASP A 220 21.00 11.53 -22.49
CA ASP A 220 21.72 10.99 -21.34
C ASP A 220 22.29 12.09 -20.44
N CYS A 221 21.82 13.34 -20.59
CA CYS A 221 22.36 14.52 -19.93
C CYS A 221 23.89 14.71 -20.15
N GLY A 222 24.43 14.18 -21.25
CA GLY A 222 25.85 14.30 -21.60
C GLY A 222 26.72 13.16 -21.07
N TYR A 223 26.13 12.05 -20.60
CA TYR A 223 26.88 10.87 -20.15
C TYR A 223 26.94 9.79 -21.23
N PRO A 224 28.09 9.60 -21.91
CA PRO A 224 28.19 8.68 -23.04
C PRO A 224 27.99 7.20 -22.65
N GLU A 225 28.16 6.86 -21.36
CA GLU A 225 28.00 5.49 -20.87
C GLU A 225 26.60 5.26 -20.26
N ALA A 226 25.93 4.26 -20.79
CA ALA A 226 24.61 3.82 -20.35
C ALA A 226 24.64 2.99 -19.05
N SER A 227 25.46 3.38 -18.07
CA SER A 227 25.57 2.66 -16.79
C SER A 227 24.25 2.68 -16.00
N PRO A 228 23.81 1.56 -15.38
CA PRO A 228 22.71 1.57 -14.42
C PRO A 228 22.98 2.45 -13.19
N ALA A 229 24.25 2.74 -12.89
CA ALA A 229 24.66 3.55 -11.74
C ALA A 229 24.23 5.02 -11.83
N THR A 230 23.89 5.51 -13.03
CA THR A 230 23.44 6.90 -13.23
C THR A 230 21.93 7.09 -13.03
N GLN A 231 21.20 6.02 -12.66
CA GLN A 231 19.75 6.07 -12.45
C GLN A 231 19.38 6.35 -10.99
N TYR A 232 18.21 6.95 -10.79
CA TYR A 232 17.67 7.16 -9.44
C TYR A 232 17.47 5.84 -8.70
N THR A 233 18.07 5.74 -7.52
CA THR A 233 17.88 4.65 -6.56
C THR A 233 16.57 4.81 -5.78
N ALA A 234 16.06 3.73 -5.19
CA ALA A 234 14.88 3.78 -4.30
C ALA A 234 15.12 4.69 -3.09
N SER A 235 16.35 4.71 -2.58
CA SER A 235 16.85 5.59 -1.52
C SER A 235 16.90 7.06 -1.96
N SER A 236 17.38 7.36 -3.17
CA SER A 236 17.41 8.74 -3.71
C SER A 236 16.00 9.27 -3.95
N PHE A 237 15.11 8.46 -4.50
CA PHE A 237 13.71 8.86 -4.73
C PHE A 237 13.01 9.26 -3.41
N ALA A 238 13.26 8.51 -2.33
CA ALA A 238 12.65 8.77 -1.03
C ALA A 238 13.39 9.84 -0.20
N GLN A 239 14.54 10.33 -0.66
CA GLN A 239 15.40 11.23 0.13
C GLN A 239 14.69 12.54 0.54
N PRO A 240 13.94 13.25 -0.32
CA PRO A 240 13.28 14.49 0.08
C PRO A 240 12.28 14.27 1.23
N ILE A 241 11.47 13.20 1.13
CA ILE A 241 10.50 12.84 2.16
C ILE A 241 11.23 12.46 3.46
N ARG A 242 12.30 11.66 3.37
CA ARG A 242 13.10 11.26 4.54
C ARG A 242 13.79 12.44 5.21
N ARG A 243 14.29 13.42 4.47
CA ARG A 243 14.92 14.62 5.06
C ARG A 243 13.92 15.49 5.81
N VAL A 244 12.70 15.61 5.31
CA VAL A 244 11.66 16.44 5.94
C VAL A 244 11.06 15.74 7.18
N PHE A 245 10.70 14.46 7.05
CA PHE A 245 9.93 13.75 8.09
C PHE A 245 10.75 12.76 8.91
N GLY A 246 11.83 12.21 8.35
CA GLY A 246 12.56 11.09 8.92
C GLY A 246 13.29 11.42 10.23
N SER A 247 13.80 12.65 10.38
CA SER A 247 14.47 13.09 11.61
C SER A 247 13.53 13.13 12.81
N VAL A 248 12.27 13.56 12.60
CA VAL A 248 11.26 13.69 13.65
C VAL A 248 10.53 12.38 13.90
N MET A 249 10.10 11.69 12.84
CA MET A 249 9.25 10.49 12.97
C MET A 249 10.05 9.21 13.22
N PHE A 250 11.24 9.09 12.65
CA PHE A 250 12.02 7.85 12.66
C PHE A 250 13.46 8.03 13.16
N ARG A 251 13.80 9.19 13.75
CA ARG A 251 15.18 9.58 14.11
C ARG A 251 16.21 9.19 13.04
N ALA A 252 15.86 9.37 11.78
CA ALA A 252 16.63 8.89 10.65
C ALA A 252 18.02 9.55 10.64
N ARG A 253 19.09 8.75 10.58
CA ARG A 253 20.47 9.21 10.43
C ARG A 253 21.02 8.73 9.11
N GLU A 254 21.52 9.67 8.31
CA GLU A 254 22.21 9.39 7.05
C GLU A 254 23.72 9.48 7.29
N HIS A 255 24.46 8.44 6.91
CA HIS A 255 25.92 8.44 6.95
C HIS A 255 26.45 8.24 5.53
N VAL A 256 27.34 9.14 5.11
CA VAL A 256 27.98 9.10 3.80
C VAL A 256 29.48 8.99 4.03
N GLU A 257 30.04 7.85 3.67
CA GLU A 257 31.48 7.63 3.68
C GLU A 257 31.99 7.92 2.26
N MET A 258 32.57 9.11 2.06
CA MET A 258 33.25 9.44 0.82
C MET A 258 34.72 8.97 0.87
N PRO A 259 35.21 8.29 -0.19
CA PRO A 259 36.62 7.96 -0.30
C PRO A 259 37.46 9.23 -0.43
N SER A 260 38.70 9.18 0.04
CA SER A 260 39.66 10.28 -0.12
C SER A 260 39.92 10.57 -1.61
N PRO A 261 40.26 11.82 -1.99
CA PRO A 261 40.64 12.15 -3.37
C PRO A 261 41.75 11.21 -3.87
N GLY A 262 41.49 10.50 -4.98
CA GLY A 262 42.41 9.52 -5.57
C GLY A 262 42.19 8.06 -5.14
N ASP A 263 41.29 7.79 -4.19
CA ASP A 263 40.87 6.44 -3.83
C ASP A 263 39.73 5.97 -4.76
N ALA A 264 39.92 4.81 -5.40
CA ALA A 264 38.98 4.24 -6.36
C ALA A 264 37.83 3.45 -5.72
N ARG A 265 37.79 3.34 -4.38
CA ARG A 265 36.69 2.68 -3.69
C ARG A 265 35.36 3.41 -3.93
N PRO A 266 34.23 2.70 -3.99
CA PRO A 266 32.93 3.33 -4.10
C PRO A 266 32.56 4.04 -2.79
N ALA A 267 31.89 5.20 -2.89
CA ALA A 267 31.29 5.84 -1.73
C ALA A 267 30.21 4.95 -1.12
N ARG A 268 30.11 4.95 0.21
CA ARG A 268 29.08 4.18 0.93
C ARG A 268 28.04 5.12 1.50
N PHE A 269 26.78 4.76 1.29
CA PHE A 269 25.63 5.46 1.83
C PHE A 269 24.85 4.50 2.73
N SER A 270 24.74 4.80 4.02
CA SER A 270 23.93 4.04 4.95
C SER A 270 22.87 4.92 5.60
N VAL A 271 21.73 4.32 5.91
CA VAL A 271 20.60 4.99 6.54
C VAL A 271 20.17 4.14 7.72
N GLU A 272 20.24 4.73 8.90
CA GLU A 272 19.73 4.14 10.13
C GLU A 272 18.36 4.76 10.44
N LEU A 273 17.37 3.91 10.69
CA LEU A 273 16.01 4.29 11.05
C LEU A 273 15.69 3.67 12.41
N HIS A 274 15.08 4.45 13.30
CA HIS A 274 14.66 4.03 14.63
C HIS A 274 13.15 4.24 14.78
N ASP A 275 12.42 3.17 15.09
CA ASP A 275 10.98 3.25 15.27
C ASP A 275 10.67 3.73 16.69
N LEU A 276 10.32 5.01 16.81
CA LEU A 276 10.00 5.64 18.09
C LEU A 276 8.87 4.94 18.85
N VAL A 277 7.89 4.38 18.14
CA VAL A 277 6.77 3.68 18.77
C VAL A 277 7.25 2.33 19.29
N TRP A 278 8.09 1.64 18.52
CA TRP A 278 8.70 0.41 18.98
C TRP A 278 9.51 0.61 20.26
N ASP A 279 10.40 1.60 20.29
CA ASP A 279 11.31 1.81 21.42
C ASP A 279 10.60 2.39 22.65
N ALA A 280 9.59 3.25 22.45
CA ALA A 280 8.89 3.90 23.56
C ALA A 280 7.73 3.06 24.12
N LEU A 281 7.09 2.23 23.30
CA LEU A 281 5.89 1.46 23.70
C LEU A 281 6.14 -0.04 23.72
N TYR A 282 6.58 -0.63 22.60
CA TYR A 282 6.67 -2.09 22.49
C TYR A 282 7.84 -2.68 23.27
N ALA A 283 9.03 -2.12 23.16
CA ALA A 283 10.23 -2.64 23.81
C ALA A 283 10.12 -2.64 25.35
N PRO A 284 9.59 -1.60 26.02
CA PRO A 284 9.36 -1.62 27.46
C PRO A 284 8.32 -2.66 27.89
N ILE A 285 7.24 -2.81 27.12
CA ILE A 285 6.21 -3.82 27.39
C ILE A 285 6.81 -5.23 27.24
N ALA A 286 7.52 -5.49 26.15
CA ALA A 286 8.18 -6.77 25.91
C ALA A 286 9.21 -7.08 27.00
N GLY A 287 9.99 -6.08 27.42
CA GLY A 287 10.92 -6.19 28.54
C GLY A 287 10.21 -6.48 29.86
N GLY A 288 9.08 -5.83 30.13
CA GLY A 288 8.26 -6.08 31.32
C GLY A 288 7.65 -7.48 31.35
N VAL A 289 7.15 -7.96 30.20
CA VAL A 289 6.66 -9.34 30.04
C VAL A 289 7.80 -10.34 30.25
N GLY A 290 8.97 -10.08 29.66
CA GLY A 290 10.17 -10.92 29.85
C GLY A 290 10.59 -10.97 31.31
N PHE A 291 10.68 -9.82 31.98
CA PHE A 291 11.00 -9.74 33.40
C PHE A 291 10.00 -10.50 34.28
N ALA A 292 8.70 -10.36 34.01
CA ALA A 292 7.67 -11.09 34.74
C ALA A 292 7.78 -12.60 34.49
N ALA A 293 8.02 -13.02 33.25
CA ALA A 293 8.23 -14.42 32.88
C ALA A 293 9.46 -15.01 33.60
N ASP A 294 10.57 -14.29 33.64
CA ASP A 294 11.79 -14.72 34.34
C ASP A 294 11.56 -14.85 35.86
N LYS A 295 10.80 -13.94 36.46
CA LYS A 295 10.44 -14.02 37.88
C LYS A 295 9.52 -15.21 38.17
N LEU A 296 8.53 -15.46 37.30
CA LEU A 296 7.61 -16.59 37.44
C LEU A 296 8.29 -17.93 37.12
N ASN A 297 9.38 -17.94 36.36
CA ASN A 297 10.13 -19.16 36.05
C ASN A 297 10.66 -19.86 37.31
N HIS A 298 10.92 -19.12 38.39
CA HIS A 298 11.29 -19.71 39.68
C HIS A 298 10.22 -20.67 40.24
N LEU A 299 8.93 -20.49 39.87
CA LEU A 299 7.85 -21.39 40.29
C LEU A 299 7.98 -22.80 39.71
N GLN A 300 8.74 -22.98 38.61
CA GLN A 300 8.98 -24.29 38.01
C GLN A 300 9.97 -25.15 38.81
N PHE A 301 10.81 -24.53 39.64
CA PHE A 301 11.85 -25.20 40.43
C PHE A 301 11.50 -25.34 41.91
N LEU A 302 10.21 -25.26 42.25
CA LEU A 302 9.73 -25.41 43.63
C LEU A 302 9.90 -26.84 44.15
N THR A 303 10.10 -26.99 45.46
CA THR A 303 10.06 -28.30 46.11
C THR A 303 8.66 -28.90 46.06
N ILE A 304 8.54 -30.23 46.13
CA ILE A 304 7.24 -30.95 46.07
C ILE A 304 6.22 -30.36 47.08
N ARG A 305 6.66 -30.05 48.30
CA ARG A 305 5.79 -29.47 49.34
C ARG A 305 5.26 -28.09 48.95
N GLN A 306 6.12 -27.23 48.40
CA GLN A 306 5.75 -25.88 47.97
C GLN A 306 4.82 -25.93 46.76
N PHE A 307 5.08 -26.84 45.82
CA PHE A 307 4.23 -27.05 44.66
C PHE A 307 2.82 -27.52 45.08
N LEU A 308 2.72 -28.50 45.98
CA LEU A 308 1.42 -28.96 46.52
C LEU A 308 0.67 -27.84 47.24
N SER A 309 1.37 -26.98 48.01
CA SER A 309 0.73 -25.83 48.67
C SER A 309 0.23 -24.78 47.67
N LEU A 310 0.96 -24.56 46.57
CA LEU A 310 0.56 -23.66 45.50
C LEU A 310 -0.70 -24.18 44.80
N VAL A 311 -0.76 -25.47 44.47
CA VAL A 311 -1.95 -26.10 43.85
C VAL A 311 -3.15 -26.02 44.79
N PHE A 312 -2.98 -26.33 46.08
CA PHE A 312 -4.07 -26.23 47.05
C PHE A 312 -4.59 -24.79 47.18
N ALA A 313 -3.70 -23.80 47.27
CA ALA A 313 -4.08 -22.40 47.35
C ALA A 313 -4.80 -21.93 46.06
N ALA A 314 -4.32 -22.34 44.89
CA ALA A 314 -4.97 -22.04 43.62
C ALA A 314 -6.38 -22.64 43.54
N LEU A 315 -6.57 -23.85 44.06
CA LEU A 315 -7.87 -24.54 44.08
C LEU A 315 -8.87 -23.87 45.01
N VAL A 316 -8.42 -23.45 46.20
CA VAL A 316 -9.23 -22.63 47.13
C VAL A 316 -9.61 -21.29 46.48
N LEU A 317 -8.64 -20.61 45.86
CA LEU A 317 -8.89 -19.35 45.16
C LEU A 317 -9.93 -19.52 44.03
N LEU A 318 -9.80 -20.58 43.23
CA LEU A 318 -10.73 -20.88 42.13
C LEU A 318 -12.15 -21.11 42.66
N LEU A 319 -12.30 -21.91 43.72
CA LEU A 319 -13.59 -22.16 44.36
C LEU A 319 -14.20 -20.87 44.93
N LEU A 320 -13.36 -19.97 45.46
CA LEU A 320 -13.79 -18.69 46.01
C LEU A 320 -14.24 -17.73 44.92
N VAL A 321 -13.56 -17.70 43.77
CA VAL A 321 -14.00 -16.96 42.58
C VAL A 321 -15.34 -17.49 42.07
N LEU A 322 -15.50 -18.82 41.96
CA LEU A 322 -16.77 -19.46 41.56
C LEU A 322 -17.91 -19.18 42.54
N ALA A 323 -17.63 -19.09 43.84
CA ALA A 323 -18.65 -18.79 44.84
C ALA A 323 -19.10 -17.32 44.81
N ILE A 324 -18.21 -16.40 44.43
CA ILE A 324 -18.50 -14.96 44.38
C ILE A 324 -19.06 -14.54 43.01
N TRP A 325 -18.70 -15.26 41.95
CA TRP A 325 -19.13 -14.99 40.58
C TRP A 325 -20.11 -16.10 40.13
N PRO A 326 -21.44 -15.90 40.28
CA PRO A 326 -22.46 -16.90 39.97
C PRO A 326 -22.58 -17.23 38.48
#